data_AF-A0A971FKD0-F1
#
_entry.id   AF-A0A971FKD0-F1
#
_cell.length_a   1.000
_cell.length_b   1.000
_cell.length_c   1.000
_cell.angle_alpha   90.00
_cell.angle_beta   90.00
_cell.angle_gamma   90.00
#
_symmetry.space_group_name_H-M   'P 1'
#
loop_
_entity.id
_entity.type
_entity.pdbx_description
1 polymer ?
#
loop_
_entity_poly.entity_id
_entity_poly.type
_entity_poly.pdbx_seq_one_letter_code
_entity_poly.pdbx_strand_id
1 'polypeptide(L)'
;MSWFKKLKPGSGSNNGAASQETFPLVARQAWCSVCDAQTTFTRIWRRAAMMRKCPNCGLSFEDPGLLYKRFQPACPRCAEPLEQPDFDYGFCDRCGSKFELMEGAKPGLLPNQRQREEMDKHGKSWSSI
;
A
#
# COMPACT_ATOMS: atom_id res chain seq x y z
N MET A 1 38.99 -35.77 -31.01
CA MET A 1 38.43 -34.43 -30.76
C MET A 1 37.33 -34.51 -29.70
N SER A 2 37.34 -33.58 -28.75
CA SER A 2 36.22 -33.04 -27.94
C SER A 2 35.31 -34.04 -27.19
N TRP A 3 35.41 -34.26 -25.87
CA TRP A 3 35.18 -33.35 -24.74
C TRP A 3 33.77 -32.74 -24.70
N PHE A 4 32.79 -33.49 -24.18
CA PHE A 4 31.61 -32.89 -23.55
C PHE A 4 31.37 -33.50 -22.17
N LYS A 5 31.88 -32.77 -21.18
CA LYS A 5 31.63 -32.96 -19.76
C LYS A 5 30.17 -32.63 -19.44
N LYS A 6 29.62 -33.46 -18.56
CA LYS A 6 28.48 -33.22 -17.67
C LYS A 6 28.27 -31.73 -17.34
N LEU A 7 27.09 -31.22 -17.67
CA LEU A 7 26.52 -30.05 -16.99
C LEU A 7 25.27 -30.53 -16.25
N LYS A 8 25.43 -30.69 -14.92
CA LYS A 8 24.32 -30.70 -13.97
C LYS A 8 23.60 -29.34 -14.09
N PRO A 9 22.27 -29.27 -14.19
CA PRO A 9 21.58 -28.05 -13.80
C PRO A 9 21.75 -27.90 -12.28
N GLY A 10 22.54 -26.90 -11.91
CA GLY A 10 22.78 -26.52 -10.53
C GLY A 10 21.47 -26.14 -9.85
N SER A 11 21.35 -26.60 -8.61
CA SER A 11 20.41 -26.10 -7.62
C SER A 11 20.57 -24.59 -7.47
N GLY A 12 19.79 -23.83 -8.23
CA GLY A 12 19.54 -22.44 -7.92
C GLY A 12 18.58 -22.40 -6.73
N SER A 13 19.13 -22.13 -5.55
CA SER A 13 18.37 -21.64 -4.40
C SER A 13 17.61 -20.38 -4.84
N ASN A 14 16.39 -20.55 -5.32
CA ASN A 14 15.41 -19.48 -5.31
C ASN A 14 15.05 -19.26 -3.85
N ASN A 15 15.81 -18.39 -3.19
CA ASN A 15 15.27 -17.59 -2.10
C ASN A 15 14.12 -16.77 -2.70
N GLY A 16 12.95 -17.39 -2.78
CA GLY A 16 11.70 -16.73 -3.13
C GLY A 16 11.47 -15.65 -2.10
N ALA A 17 11.89 -14.42 -2.43
CA ALA A 17 11.37 -13.24 -1.80
C ALA A 17 9.85 -13.36 -1.91
N ALA A 18 9.18 -13.64 -0.79
CA ALA A 18 7.73 -13.71 -0.72
C ALA A 18 7.20 -12.43 -1.38
N SER A 19 6.72 -12.58 -2.62
CA SER A 19 6.20 -11.47 -3.40
C SER A 19 5.09 -10.88 -2.58
N GLN A 20 5.07 -9.57 -2.42
CA GLN A 20 4.00 -8.91 -1.71
C GLN A 20 2.72 -9.11 -2.52
N GLU A 21 1.96 -10.18 -2.23
CA GLU A 21 0.82 -10.63 -3.04
C GLU A 21 -0.30 -9.60 -2.99
N THR A 22 -0.48 -8.91 -4.11
CA THR A 22 -1.62 -8.03 -4.38
C THR A 22 -2.54 -8.68 -5.41
N PHE A 23 -3.83 -8.75 -5.11
CA PHE A 23 -4.84 -9.25 -6.03
C PHE A 23 -5.59 -8.08 -6.65
N PRO A 24 -5.61 -7.94 -7.98
CA PRO A 24 -6.44 -6.95 -8.63
C PRO A 24 -7.92 -7.26 -8.40
N LEU A 25 -8.75 -6.22 -8.23
CA LEU A 25 -10.20 -6.33 -8.05
C LEU A 25 -10.95 -5.56 -9.14
N VAL A 26 -12.26 -5.82 -9.21
CA VAL A 26 -13.17 -5.07 -10.09
C VAL A 26 -13.25 -3.60 -9.69
N ALA A 27 -13.42 -2.73 -10.68
CA ALA A 27 -13.59 -1.31 -10.45
C ALA A 27 -14.80 -1.02 -9.55
N ARG A 28 -14.71 0.03 -8.73
CA ARG A 28 -15.79 0.47 -7.83
C ARG A 28 -16.02 1.96 -7.95
N GLN A 29 -17.26 2.39 -7.75
CA GLN A 29 -17.60 3.80 -7.61
C GLN A 29 -17.60 4.20 -6.14
N ALA A 30 -17.00 5.34 -5.82
CA ALA A 30 -17.01 5.87 -4.47
C ALA A 30 -16.83 7.40 -4.44
N TRP A 31 -17.16 8.02 -3.31
CA TRP A 31 -16.97 9.46 -3.12
C TRP A 31 -15.50 9.81 -2.83
N CYS A 32 -14.91 10.71 -3.61
CA CYS A 32 -13.56 11.19 -3.41
C CYS A 32 -13.56 12.53 -2.67
N SER A 33 -13.04 12.54 -1.42
CA SER A 33 -12.92 13.76 -0.62
C SER A 33 -11.93 14.79 -1.16
N VAL A 34 -11.05 14.42 -2.09
CA VAL A 34 -10.07 15.32 -2.72
C VAL A 34 -10.69 16.05 -3.91
N CYS A 35 -11.57 15.38 -4.66
CA CYS A 35 -12.22 15.92 -5.86
C CYS A 35 -13.63 16.48 -5.59
N ASP A 36 -14.15 16.25 -4.39
CA ASP A 36 -15.53 16.54 -4.00
C ASP A 36 -16.56 15.98 -4.99
N ALA A 37 -16.35 14.72 -5.42
CA ALA A 37 -17.18 14.08 -6.44
C ALA A 37 -17.23 12.56 -6.28
N GLN A 38 -18.35 11.96 -6.72
CA GLN A 38 -18.46 10.51 -6.93
C GLN A 38 -17.73 10.14 -8.21
N THR A 39 -16.81 9.19 -8.12
CA THR A 39 -15.92 8.78 -9.23
C THR A 39 -15.71 7.28 -9.22
N THR A 40 -15.30 6.76 -10.37
CA THR A 40 -14.81 5.38 -10.49
C THR A 40 -13.35 5.30 -10.00
N PHE A 41 -13.03 4.14 -9.46
CA PHE A 41 -11.69 3.69 -9.08
C PHE A 41 -11.42 2.43 -9.90
N THR A 42 -10.70 2.56 -11.01
CA THR A 42 -10.43 1.42 -11.92
C THR A 42 -9.27 0.55 -11.44
N ARG A 43 -8.29 1.17 -10.76
CA ARG A 43 -7.11 0.48 -10.23
C ARG A 43 -7.37 0.12 -8.78
N ILE A 44 -8.00 -1.02 -8.55
CA ILE A 44 -8.30 -1.54 -7.21
C ILE A 44 -7.53 -2.83 -6.97
N TRP A 45 -7.00 -2.99 -5.75
CA TRP A 45 -6.33 -4.20 -5.33
C TRP A 45 -6.57 -4.49 -3.85
N ARG A 46 -6.45 -5.76 -3.48
CA ARG A 46 -6.36 -6.24 -2.09
C ARG A 46 -4.98 -6.81 -1.84
N ARG A 47 -4.47 -6.70 -0.62
CA ARG A 47 -3.21 -7.31 -0.22
C ARG A 47 -3.45 -8.49 0.72
N ALA A 48 -2.80 -9.63 0.49
CA ALA A 48 -2.89 -10.79 1.42
C ALA A 48 -1.91 -10.70 2.58
N ALA A 49 -0.74 -10.11 2.37
CA ALA A 49 0.35 -10.11 3.34
C ALA A 49 0.65 -8.73 3.90
N MET A 50 1.08 -8.66 5.16
CA MET A 50 1.60 -7.44 5.77
C MET A 50 2.77 -6.89 4.95
N MET A 51 2.83 -5.56 4.81
CA MET A 51 3.93 -4.93 4.10
C MET A 51 5.24 -5.21 4.83
N ARG A 52 6.24 -5.70 4.09
CA ARG A 52 7.62 -5.90 4.57
C ARG A 52 8.58 -4.79 4.16
N LYS A 53 8.13 -3.91 3.27
CA LYS A 53 8.92 -2.79 2.75
C LYS A 53 8.02 -1.60 2.51
N CYS A 54 8.44 -0.42 2.93
CA CYS A 54 7.74 0.82 2.67
C CYS A 54 7.73 1.12 1.16
N PRO A 55 6.57 1.39 0.54
CA PRO A 55 6.48 1.68 -0.88
C PRO A 55 7.02 3.07 -1.22
N ASN A 56 7.10 3.97 -0.23
CA ASN A 56 7.58 5.34 -0.40
C ASN A 56 9.11 5.43 -0.18
N CYS A 57 9.59 5.20 1.05
CA CYS A 57 11.01 5.39 1.38
C CYS A 57 11.89 4.13 1.22
N GLY A 58 11.31 2.99 0.86
CA GLY A 58 12.05 1.74 0.65
C GLY A 58 12.57 1.04 1.91
N LEU A 59 12.28 1.55 3.12
CA LEU A 59 12.66 0.91 4.38
C LEU A 59 12.06 -0.50 4.48
N SER A 60 12.90 -1.50 4.72
CA SER A 60 12.47 -2.86 5.05
C SER A 60 12.10 -2.97 6.53
N PHE A 61 11.04 -3.73 6.84
CA PHE A 61 10.58 -3.98 8.20
C PHE A 61 10.99 -5.38 8.63
N GLU A 62 11.75 -5.50 9.70
CA GLU A 62 12.20 -6.78 10.24
C GLU A 62 11.03 -7.58 10.83
N ASP A 63 10.19 -6.92 11.65
CA ASP A 63 8.96 -7.49 12.18
C ASP A 63 7.76 -6.59 11.86
N PRO A 64 7.08 -6.82 10.71
CA PRO A 64 5.85 -6.11 10.37
C PRO A 64 4.76 -6.24 11.44
N GLY A 65 4.68 -7.38 12.14
CA GLY A 65 3.60 -7.67 13.09
C GLY A 65 3.51 -6.63 14.21
N LEU A 66 4.65 -6.08 14.65
CA LEU A 66 4.67 -5.01 15.66
C LEU A 66 4.12 -3.68 15.14
N LEU A 67 4.27 -3.38 13.85
CA LEU A 67 3.72 -2.17 13.24
C LEU A 67 2.20 -2.25 13.14
N TYR A 68 1.67 -3.42 12.74
CA TYR A 68 0.22 -3.66 12.57
C TYR A 68 -0.56 -3.82 13.89
N LYS A 69 0.11 -3.86 15.05
CA LYS A 69 -0.57 -3.76 16.36
C LYS A 69 -1.11 -2.35 16.65
N ARG A 70 -0.70 -1.34 15.88
CA ARG A 70 -1.15 0.05 16.03
C ARG A 70 -2.44 0.26 15.23
N PHE A 71 -3.32 1.12 15.74
CA PHE A 71 -4.61 1.45 15.09
C PHE A 71 -4.44 1.92 13.63
N GLN A 72 -3.37 2.66 13.34
CA GLN A 72 -3.02 3.06 11.98
C GLN A 72 -1.53 2.78 11.74
N PRO A 73 -1.18 1.62 11.14
CA PRO A 73 0.22 1.25 10.91
C PRO A 73 0.83 2.23 9.91
N ALA A 74 2.01 2.76 10.24
CA ALA A 74 2.73 3.70 9.40
C ALA A 74 4.22 3.39 9.41
N CYS A 75 4.91 3.77 8.33
CA CYS A 75 6.35 3.63 8.23
C CYS A 75 7.04 4.47 9.32
N PRO A 76 7.95 3.89 10.13
CA PRO A 76 8.63 4.63 11.20
C PRO A 76 9.58 5.73 10.69
N ARG A 77 9.97 5.69 9.40
CA ARG A 77 10.88 6.68 8.80
C ARG A 77 10.18 7.84 8.12
N CYS A 78 9.13 7.56 7.33
CA CYS A 78 8.48 8.58 6.48
C CYS A 78 6.99 8.77 6.78
N ALA A 79 6.48 8.11 7.83
CA ALA A 79 5.08 8.13 8.23
C ALA A 79 4.08 7.71 7.13
N GLU A 80 4.54 7.06 6.06
CA GLU A 80 3.67 6.49 5.02
C GLU A 80 2.71 5.48 5.65
N PRO A 81 1.38 5.69 5.57
CA PRO A 81 0.42 4.71 6.05
C PRO A 81 0.60 3.38 5.31
N LEU A 82 0.67 2.28 6.06
CA LEU A 82 0.87 0.95 5.51
C LEU A 82 -0.48 0.34 5.13
N GLU A 83 -0.51 -0.32 3.97
CA GLU A 83 -1.67 -1.08 3.52
C GLU A 83 -1.88 -2.28 4.44
N GLN A 84 -3.09 -2.44 4.97
CA GLN A 84 -3.51 -3.56 5.78
C GLN A 84 -3.88 -4.77 4.91
N PRO A 85 -3.58 -5.99 5.37
CA PRO A 85 -4.12 -7.19 4.75
C PRO A 85 -5.65 -7.16 4.72
N ASP A 86 -6.24 -7.76 3.69
CA ASP A 86 -7.69 -7.96 3.53
C ASP A 86 -8.55 -6.69 3.34
N PHE A 87 -7.93 -5.52 3.29
CA PHE A 87 -8.57 -4.28 2.87
C PHE A 87 -8.43 -4.04 1.37
N ASP A 88 -9.44 -3.40 0.78
CA ASP A 88 -9.44 -3.01 -0.62
C ASP A 88 -8.89 -1.59 -0.75
N TYR A 89 -7.92 -1.43 -1.64
CA TYR A 89 -7.28 -0.16 -1.93
C TYR A 89 -7.56 0.22 -3.37
N GLY A 90 -7.65 1.52 -3.64
CA GLY A 90 -7.82 2.00 -4.99
C GLY A 90 -7.23 3.38 -5.25
N PHE A 91 -6.99 3.68 -6.51
CA PHE A 91 -6.69 5.05 -6.96
C PHE A 91 -7.93 5.71 -7.55
N CYS A 92 -8.18 6.95 -7.15
CA CYS A 92 -9.19 7.79 -7.77
C CYS A 92 -8.77 8.09 -9.23
N ASP A 93 -9.63 7.75 -10.20
CA ASP A 93 -9.32 7.92 -11.63
C ASP A 93 -9.14 9.40 -12.03
N ARG A 94 -9.64 10.34 -11.22
CA ARG A 94 -9.56 11.79 -11.48
C ARG A 94 -8.30 12.45 -10.90
N CYS A 95 -7.98 12.22 -9.63
CA CYS A 95 -6.85 12.90 -8.96
C CYS A 95 -5.66 11.99 -8.64
N GLY A 96 -5.78 10.68 -8.87
CA GLY A 96 -4.72 9.71 -8.56
C GLY A 96 -4.43 9.52 -7.07
N SER A 97 -5.24 10.10 -6.17
CA SER A 97 -5.08 9.87 -4.74
C SER A 97 -5.44 8.44 -4.37
N LYS A 98 -4.75 7.89 -3.37
CA LYS A 98 -4.94 6.54 -2.87
C LYS A 98 -6.00 6.52 -1.77
N PHE A 99 -6.88 5.53 -1.81
CA PHE A 99 -7.95 5.36 -0.84
C PHE A 99 -8.05 3.92 -0.38
N GLU A 100 -8.52 3.78 0.86
CA GLU A 100 -9.09 2.54 1.38
C GLU A 100 -10.59 2.53 1.07
N LEU A 101 -11.04 1.46 0.42
CA LEU A 101 -12.39 1.29 -0.07
C LEU A 101 -13.12 0.28 0.80
N MET A 102 -14.03 0.76 1.64
CA MET A 102 -14.93 -0.07 2.43
C MET A 102 -16.31 -0.08 1.78
N GLU A 103 -16.89 -1.26 1.61
CA GLU A 103 -18.25 -1.40 1.06
C GLU A 103 -19.28 -0.77 2.01
N GLY A 104 -20.20 0.02 1.46
CA GLY A 104 -21.23 0.72 2.24
C GLY A 104 -20.73 1.90 3.09
N ALA A 105 -19.44 2.26 3.02
CA ALA A 105 -18.86 3.37 3.78
C ALA A 105 -18.16 4.39 2.89
N LYS A 106 -17.90 5.58 3.46
CA LYS A 106 -17.12 6.62 2.79
C LYS A 106 -15.66 6.16 2.63
N PRO A 107 -15.03 6.28 1.45
CA PRO A 107 -13.62 5.96 1.27
C PRO A 107 -12.71 6.70 2.25
N GLY A 108 -11.78 5.96 2.85
CA GLY A 108 -10.73 6.53 3.68
C GLY A 108 -9.60 7.05 2.80
N LEU A 109 -9.29 8.35 2.87
CA LEU A 109 -8.12 8.90 2.18
C LEU A 109 -6.85 8.37 2.85
N LEU A 110 -5.95 7.78 2.06
CA LEU A 110 -4.62 7.40 2.50
C LEU A 110 -3.62 8.43 1.95
N PRO A 111 -3.30 9.49 2.71
CA PRO A 111 -2.56 10.63 2.18
C PRO A 111 -1.14 10.21 1.82
N ASN A 112 -0.69 10.57 0.62
CA ASN A 112 0.70 10.36 0.19
C ASN A 112 1.65 11.40 0.81
N GLN A 113 2.96 11.25 0.57
CA GLN A 113 3.99 12.14 1.10
C GLN A 113 3.69 13.62 0.88
N ARG A 114 3.37 14.02 -0.36
CA ARG A 114 3.06 15.41 -0.70
C ARG A 114 1.83 15.93 0.06
N GLN A 115 0.79 15.10 0.19
CA GLN A 115 -0.43 15.45 0.92
C GLN A 115 -0.16 15.63 2.41
N ARG A 116 0.66 14.75 3.01
CA ARG A 116 1.07 14.87 4.41
C ARG A 116 1.91 16.11 4.66
N GLU A 117 2.90 16.38 3.80
CA GLU A 117 3.72 17.60 3.88
C GLU A 117 2.87 18.86 3.81
N GLU A 118 1.84 18.88 2.96
CA GLU A 118 0.91 19.99 2.90
C GLU A 118 0.05 20.09 4.18
N MET A 119 -0.49 18.98 4.68
CA MET A 119 -1.24 18.94 5.94
C MET A 119 -0.39 19.42 7.13
N ASP A 120 0.88 19.05 7.17
CA ASP A 120 1.80 19.41 8.25
C ASP A 120 2.10 20.92 8.27
N LYS A 121 2.07 21.61 7.12
CA LYS A 121 2.21 23.09 7.07
C LYS A 121 1.08 23.81 7.79
N HIS A 122 -0.14 23.29 7.68
CA HIS A 122 -1.32 23.91 8.26
C HIS A 122 -1.56 23.49 9.72
N GLY A 123 -0.73 22.57 10.23
CA GLY A 123 -0.82 22.03 11.58
C GLY A 123 -2.06 21.15 11.78
N LYS A 124 -2.09 20.41 12.90
CA LYS A 124 -3.28 19.69 13.32
C LYS A 124 -4.16 20.66 14.10
N SER A 125 -5.33 21.00 13.59
CA SER A 125 -6.34 21.67 14.42
C SER A 125 -6.86 20.65 15.43
N TRP A 126 -6.43 20.80 16.68
CA TRP A 126 -7.06 20.09 17.78
C TRP A 126 -8.38 20.80 18.05
N SER A 127 -9.50 20.19 17.67
CA SER A 127 -10.77 20.56 18.29
C SER A 127 -10.66 20.14 19.76
N SER A 128 -10.41 21.10 20.64
CA SER A 128 -10.51 20.93 22.07
C SER A 128 -11.92 20.44 22.38
N ILE A 129 -12.06 19.17 22.76
CA ILE A 129 -13.25 18.62 23.43
C ILE A 129 -13.27 19.16 24.85
#